data_AF-A0ABC9CQ69-F1
#
_entry.id   AF-A0ABC9CQ69-F1
#
_cell.length_a   1.000
_cell.length_b   1.000
_cell.length_c   1.000
_cell.angle_alpha   90.00
_cell.angle_beta   90.00
_cell.angle_gamma   90.00
#
_symmetry.space_group_name_H-M   'P 1'
#
loop_
_entity.id
_entity.type
_entity.pdbx_description
1 polymer ?
#
loop_
_entity_poly.entity_id
_entity_poly.type
_entity_poly.pdbx_seq_one_letter_code
_entity_poly.pdbx_strand_id
1 'polypeptide(L)'
;MVSKKATKRRRGDDDAAESTAEFAKLVFLVGALWAEQPSYSVFMVDAAAAAAAEGNELPSARTLGGGLPGAEHGMSFVTAHSQHGTWIVGVGGLGGSAIIYDPSTPGATLRAPELYPKQEPIPISHGGKGYAISRRPRGHLNLNLDFPPWFESLSFRKGVPCIYHDGCPSWKWLPPPPCFPCFLDPWEYRHPPDISISSYAAVDSHILISLQQEETGTCAFHVVKKTWEKVCDKNLPFVGQAVPLGGSLFAACRVTPNNASAAASVFHMSIKASTPVVPAAGQAHCQLNP
;
A
#
# COMPACT_ATOMS: atom_id res chain seq x y z
N MET A 1 35.77 2.18 51.31
CA MET A 1 35.47 2.64 49.94
C MET A 1 35.62 1.46 48.99
N VAL A 2 34.50 0.85 48.59
CA VAL A 2 34.51 -0.26 47.61
C VAL A 2 33.43 0.07 46.58
N SER A 3 33.89 0.41 45.37
CA SER A 3 33.06 0.75 44.21
C SER A 3 32.35 -0.51 43.68
N LYS A 4 31.01 -0.47 43.62
CA LYS A 4 30.21 -1.42 42.83
C LYS A 4 29.94 -0.80 41.44
N LYS A 5 30.65 -1.29 40.43
CA LYS A 5 30.37 -1.00 39.01
C LYS A 5 29.23 -1.90 38.56
N ALA A 6 28.07 -1.32 38.24
CA ALA A 6 26.94 -2.03 37.67
C ALA A 6 27.14 -2.19 36.15
N THR A 7 27.32 -3.43 35.69
CA THR A 7 27.46 -3.78 34.27
C THR A 7 26.08 -3.76 33.61
N LYS A 8 25.81 -2.74 32.80
CA LYS A 8 24.63 -2.60 31.94
C LYS A 8 24.69 -3.68 30.84
N ARG A 9 23.88 -4.74 30.96
CA ARG A 9 23.66 -5.71 29.88
C ARG A 9 23.03 -4.98 28.69
N ARG A 10 23.77 -4.86 27.59
CA ARG A 10 23.22 -4.50 26.28
C ARG A 10 22.31 -5.65 25.85
N ARG A 11 21.01 -5.38 25.73
CA ARG A 11 20.07 -6.25 25.05
C ARG A 11 20.33 -6.03 23.56
N GLY A 12 20.98 -7.01 22.93
CA GLY A 12 21.08 -7.04 21.48
C GLY A 12 19.67 -7.23 20.93
N ASP A 13 19.26 -6.36 20.02
CA ASP A 13 18.20 -6.66 19.08
C ASP A 13 18.76 -7.75 18.17
N ASP A 14 18.40 -8.99 18.46
CA ASP A 14 18.57 -10.08 17.51
C ASP A 14 17.52 -9.88 16.42
N ASP A 15 17.92 -9.15 15.38
CA ASP A 15 17.36 -9.22 14.03
C ASP A 15 17.58 -10.64 13.49
N ALA A 16 16.84 -11.59 14.03
CA ALA A 16 16.77 -12.94 13.50
C ALA A 16 15.82 -12.93 12.30
N ALA A 17 16.42 -13.18 11.13
CA ALA A 17 15.76 -13.43 9.87
C ALA A 17 14.45 -14.19 10.04
N GLU A 18 13.32 -13.50 9.81
CA GLU A 18 12.01 -14.10 9.73
C GLU A 18 12.03 -15.09 8.56
N SER A 19 12.07 -16.38 8.91
CA SER A 19 12.21 -17.49 7.99
C SER A 19 11.08 -17.53 6.97
N THR A 20 11.46 -17.73 5.71
CA THR A 20 10.69 -17.84 4.48
C THR A 20 9.74 -19.04 4.39
N ALA A 21 9.17 -19.50 5.50
CA ALA A 21 8.33 -20.68 5.57
C ALA A 21 7.13 -20.49 6.50
N GLU A 22 6.11 -19.74 6.08
CA GLU A 22 4.75 -19.85 6.62
C GLU A 22 3.87 -18.85 5.90
N PHE A 23 3.08 -19.27 4.92
CA PHE A 23 1.79 -18.65 4.61
C PHE A 23 1.03 -19.55 3.63
N ALA A 24 0.40 -20.61 4.13
CA ALA A 24 -0.88 -21.04 3.58
C ALA A 24 -1.91 -19.94 3.89
N LYS A 25 -1.80 -18.81 3.18
CA LYS A 25 -2.49 -17.57 3.55
C LYS A 25 -3.90 -17.59 3.00
N LEU A 26 -4.85 -17.37 3.89
CA LEU A 26 -6.15 -16.86 3.51
C LEU A 26 -5.95 -15.50 2.81
N VAL A 27 -6.46 -15.41 1.59
CA VAL A 27 -6.48 -14.18 0.79
C VAL A 27 -7.85 -13.55 0.93
N PHE A 28 -7.88 -12.28 1.28
CA PHE A 28 -9.11 -11.51 1.37
C PHE A 28 -9.25 -10.63 0.13
N LEU A 29 -10.37 -10.77 -0.57
CA LEU A 29 -10.76 -9.94 -1.70
C LEU A 29 -11.90 -9.03 -1.28
N VAL A 30 -11.78 -7.74 -1.58
CA VAL A 30 -12.86 -6.78 -1.36
C VAL A 30 -13.43 -6.39 -2.71
N GLY A 31 -14.66 -6.84 -3.00
CA GLY A 31 -15.37 -6.52 -4.23
C GLY A 31 -16.34 -5.38 -4.01
N ALA A 32 -16.30 -4.36 -4.87
CA ALA A 32 -17.36 -3.38 -4.95
C ALA A 32 -18.59 -4.04 -5.62
N LEU A 33 -19.73 -3.98 -4.94
CA LEU A 33 -21.02 -4.36 -5.48
C LEU A 33 -21.63 -3.17 -6.20
N TRP A 34 -22.01 -3.39 -7.45
CA TRP A 34 -22.70 -2.40 -8.27
C TRP A 34 -24.17 -2.34 -7.85
N ALA A 35 -24.46 -1.56 -6.82
CA ALA A 35 -25.82 -1.21 -6.39
C ALA A 35 -25.98 0.31 -6.38
N GLU A 36 -27.23 0.81 -6.24
CA GLU A 36 -27.51 2.26 -6.13
C GLU A 36 -26.76 2.93 -4.97
N GLN A 37 -26.39 2.14 -3.95
CA GLN A 37 -25.46 2.56 -2.90
C GLN A 37 -24.16 1.74 -3.00
N PRO A 38 -23.00 2.37 -2.80
CA PRO A 38 -21.72 1.68 -2.75
C PRO A 38 -21.76 0.65 -1.61
N SER A 39 -21.76 -0.63 -1.95
CA SER A 39 -21.62 -1.71 -0.99
C SER A 39 -20.39 -2.52 -1.35
N TYR A 40 -19.62 -2.91 -0.34
CA TYR A 40 -18.43 -3.72 -0.53
C TYR A 40 -18.63 -5.06 0.15
N SER A 41 -18.20 -6.14 -0.49
CA SER A 41 -18.24 -7.49 0.07
C SER A 41 -16.84 -8.04 0.23
N VAL A 42 -16.62 -8.76 1.33
CA VAL A 42 -15.38 -9.46 1.61
C VAL A 42 -15.53 -10.93 1.26
N PHE A 43 -14.63 -11.41 0.42
CA PHE A 43 -14.50 -12.82 0.07
C PHE A 43 -13.19 -13.33 0.64
N MET A 44 -13.25 -14.48 1.29
CA MET A 44 -12.08 -15.21 1.77
C MET A 44 -11.79 -16.35 0.82
N VAL A 45 -10.56 -16.41 0.33
CA VAL A 45 -10.07 -17.43 -0.60
C VAL A 45 -8.93 -18.17 0.08
N ASP A 46 -9.04 -19.49 0.18
CA ASP A 46 -7.93 -20.34 0.58
C ASP A 46 -6.99 -20.51 -0.63
N ALA A 47 -5.84 -19.85 -0.59
CA ALA A 47 -4.88 -19.88 -1.70
C ALA A 47 -4.24 -21.28 -1.87
N ALA A 48 -4.09 -22.06 -0.80
CA ALA A 48 -3.53 -23.40 -0.87
C ALA A 48 -4.53 -24.37 -1.47
N ALA A 49 -5.80 -24.30 -1.05
CA ALA A 49 -6.88 -25.08 -1.67
C ALA A 49 -7.09 -24.68 -3.13
N ALA A 50 -7.02 -23.39 -3.46
CA ALA A 50 -7.11 -22.90 -4.84
C ALA A 50 -5.97 -23.43 -5.73
N ALA A 51 -4.75 -23.51 -5.19
CA ALA A 51 -3.60 -24.04 -5.92
C ALA A 51 -3.62 -25.57 -6.06
N ALA A 52 -4.26 -26.27 -5.11
CA ALA A 52 -4.39 -27.74 -5.09
C ALA A 52 -5.62 -28.25 -5.87
N ALA A 53 -6.53 -27.38 -6.30
CA ALA A 53 -7.69 -27.77 -7.09
C ALA A 53 -7.26 -28.22 -8.49
N GLU A 54 -7.21 -29.54 -8.72
CA GLU A 54 -7.01 -30.14 -10.04
C GLU A 54 -8.35 -30.25 -10.77
N GLY A 55 -8.58 -29.41 -11.79
CA GLY A 55 -9.77 -29.47 -12.66
C GLY A 55 -10.58 -28.17 -12.70
N ASN A 56 -11.78 -28.24 -13.28
CA ASN A 56 -12.71 -27.11 -13.45
C ASN A 56 -13.45 -26.72 -12.14
N GLU A 57 -13.03 -27.22 -10.97
CA GLU A 57 -13.60 -26.80 -9.69
C GLU A 57 -13.08 -25.41 -9.34
N LEU A 58 -13.96 -24.41 -9.41
CA LEU A 58 -13.64 -23.06 -8.97
C LEU A 58 -13.21 -23.10 -7.49
N PRO A 59 -12.14 -22.39 -7.10
CA PRO A 59 -11.76 -22.24 -5.71
C PRO A 59 -12.96 -21.78 -4.86
N SER A 60 -13.21 -22.44 -3.73
CA SER A 60 -14.31 -22.08 -2.83
C SER A 60 -14.01 -20.73 -2.17
N ALA A 61 -14.49 -19.65 -2.77
CA ALA A 61 -14.50 -18.32 -2.16
C ALA A 61 -15.68 -18.24 -1.18
N ARG A 62 -15.39 -18.04 0.11
CA ARG A 62 -16.42 -17.87 1.13
C ARG A 62 -16.71 -16.39 1.34
N THR A 63 -17.94 -15.97 1.12
CA THR A 63 -18.40 -14.62 1.50
C THR A 63 -18.43 -14.49 3.03
N LEU A 64 -17.72 -13.51 3.58
CA LEU A 64 -17.65 -13.25 5.03
C LEU A 64 -18.74 -12.30 5.55
N GLY A 65 -19.53 -11.72 4.63
CA GLY A 65 -20.68 -10.86 4.95
C GLY A 65 -21.17 -10.10 3.72
N GLY A 66 -22.44 -9.68 3.77
CA GLY A 66 -23.02 -8.77 2.78
C GLY A 66 -22.87 -7.33 3.27
N GLY A 67 -22.10 -6.52 2.53
CA GLY A 67 -21.84 -5.12 2.89
C GLY A 67 -20.79 -4.95 4.00
N LEU A 68 -19.89 -3.98 3.82
CA LEU A 68 -18.96 -3.51 4.85
C LEU A 68 -19.55 -2.25 5.51
N PRO A 69 -20.00 -2.33 6.78
CA PRO A 69 -20.53 -1.16 7.49
C PRO A 69 -19.52 0.00 7.52
N GLY A 70 -19.98 1.20 7.18
CA GLY A 70 -19.11 2.40 7.14
C GLY A 70 -18.21 2.50 5.91
N ALA A 71 -18.29 1.56 4.96
CA ALA A 71 -17.64 1.71 3.67
C ALA A 71 -18.40 2.69 2.78
N GLU A 72 -17.67 3.53 2.04
CA GLU A 72 -18.23 4.58 1.19
C GLU A 72 -17.71 4.50 -0.24
N HIS A 73 -18.44 5.09 -1.19
CA HIS A 73 -17.98 5.20 -2.58
C HIS A 73 -16.63 5.91 -2.64
N GLY A 74 -15.70 5.35 -3.40
CA GLY A 74 -14.34 5.88 -3.54
C GLY A 74 -13.38 5.44 -2.43
N MET A 75 -13.78 4.53 -1.54
CA MET A 75 -12.85 3.83 -0.66
C MET A 75 -12.00 2.82 -1.44
N SER A 76 -10.75 2.68 -1.00
CA SER A 76 -9.83 1.64 -1.45
C SER A 76 -9.39 0.77 -0.28
N PHE A 77 -9.14 -0.51 -0.54
CA PHE A 77 -8.92 -1.51 0.50
C PHE A 77 -7.56 -2.18 0.38
N VAL A 78 -6.96 -2.52 1.52
CA VAL A 78 -5.76 -3.37 1.59
C VAL A 78 -5.80 -4.27 2.82
N THR A 79 -5.21 -5.45 2.71
CA THR A 79 -5.04 -6.35 3.85
C THR A 79 -3.79 -5.97 4.65
N ALA A 80 -3.98 -5.58 5.90
CA ALA A 80 -2.91 -5.32 6.86
C ALA A 80 -2.61 -6.59 7.67
N HIS A 81 -1.32 -6.92 7.80
CA HIS A 81 -0.86 -8.08 8.56
C HIS A 81 0.19 -7.68 9.59
N SER A 82 0.10 -8.24 10.79
CA SER A 82 1.17 -8.21 11.78
C SER A 82 1.16 -9.50 12.61
N GLN A 83 2.12 -9.64 13.52
CA GLN A 83 2.13 -10.74 14.51
C GLN A 83 0.85 -10.83 15.35
N HIS A 84 0.05 -9.75 15.40
CA HIS A 84 -1.17 -9.67 16.20
C HIS A 84 -2.44 -10.07 15.43
N GLY A 85 -2.35 -10.28 14.11
CA GLY A 85 -3.51 -10.64 13.31
C GLY A 85 -3.49 -10.09 11.89
N THR A 86 -4.63 -10.28 11.23
CA THR A 86 -4.88 -9.82 9.86
C THR A 86 -6.18 -9.03 9.85
N TRP A 87 -6.14 -7.86 9.21
CA TRP A 87 -7.29 -6.97 9.08
C TRP A 87 -7.42 -6.46 7.65
N ILE A 88 -8.61 -6.04 7.28
CA ILE A 88 -8.86 -5.33 6.04
C ILE A 88 -9.03 -3.85 6.38
N VAL A 89 -8.22 -3.00 5.76
CA VAL A 89 -8.24 -1.56 5.99
C VAL A 89 -8.87 -0.89 4.78
N GLY A 90 -9.99 -0.21 4.99
CA GLY A 90 -10.60 0.69 4.00
C GLY A 90 -10.18 2.13 4.27
N VAL A 91 -9.73 2.84 3.24
CA VAL A 91 -9.31 4.24 3.33
C VAL A 91 -9.94 5.09 2.23
N GLY A 92 -10.26 6.33 2.56
CA GLY A 92 -10.81 7.33 1.64
C GLY A 92 -12.33 7.36 1.64
N GLY A 93 -12.91 7.53 0.46
CA GLY A 93 -14.34 7.75 0.28
C GLY A 93 -14.74 9.22 0.32
N LEU A 94 -16.01 9.51 0.04
CA LEU A 94 -16.53 10.88 0.00
C LEU A 94 -16.35 11.64 1.32
N GLY A 95 -16.45 10.94 2.46
CA GLY A 95 -16.21 11.48 3.80
C GLY A 95 -14.74 11.50 4.21
N GLY A 96 -13.83 10.95 3.39
CA GLY A 96 -12.40 10.97 3.65
C GLY A 96 -11.96 10.19 4.89
N SER A 97 -12.63 9.09 5.20
CA SER A 97 -12.45 8.37 6.46
C SER A 97 -11.60 7.10 6.31
N ALA A 98 -11.41 6.38 7.40
CA ALA A 98 -10.78 5.07 7.41
C ALA A 98 -11.56 4.10 8.31
N ILE A 99 -11.68 2.85 7.86
CA ILE A 99 -12.34 1.76 8.57
C ILE A 99 -11.42 0.55 8.63
N ILE A 100 -11.56 -0.25 9.69
CA ILE A 100 -10.83 -1.51 9.83
C ILE A 100 -11.84 -2.62 10.04
N TYR A 101 -11.80 -3.63 9.19
CA TYR A 101 -12.60 -4.83 9.32
C TYR A 101 -11.72 -5.96 9.82
N ASP A 102 -12.19 -6.65 10.86
CA ASP A 102 -11.56 -7.85 11.40
C ASP A 102 -12.32 -9.09 10.87
N PRO A 103 -11.71 -9.87 9.95
CA PRO A 103 -12.32 -11.07 9.41
C PRO A 103 -12.61 -12.16 10.45
N SER A 104 -11.95 -12.14 11.62
CA SER A 104 -12.20 -13.09 12.71
C SER A 104 -13.46 -12.75 13.50
N THR A 105 -13.95 -11.51 13.41
CA THR A 105 -15.21 -11.06 14.04
C THR A 105 -16.15 -10.51 12.97
N PRO A 106 -16.74 -11.36 12.12
CA PRO A 106 -17.55 -10.93 11.00
C PRO A 106 -18.77 -10.12 11.47
N GLY A 107 -19.07 -9.04 10.74
CA GLY A 107 -20.26 -8.22 10.95
C GLY A 107 -20.03 -6.87 11.64
N ALA A 108 -18.80 -6.58 12.13
CA ALA A 108 -18.47 -5.29 12.69
C ALA A 108 -17.23 -4.67 12.02
N THR A 109 -17.30 -3.36 11.78
CA THR A 109 -16.13 -2.55 11.42
C THR A 109 -15.70 -1.72 12.62
N LEU A 110 -14.40 -1.67 12.84
CA LEU A 110 -13.77 -0.81 13.81
C LEU A 110 -13.51 0.56 13.17
N ARG A 111 -13.74 1.61 13.94
CA ARG A 111 -13.40 2.97 13.52
C ARG A 111 -11.90 3.18 13.65
N ALA A 112 -11.25 3.47 12.52
CA ALA A 112 -9.83 3.78 12.48
C ALA A 112 -9.57 5.21 13.00
N PRO A 113 -8.31 5.52 13.38
CA PRO A 113 -7.87 6.90 13.59
C PRO A 113 -8.18 7.78 12.38
N GLU A 114 -8.36 9.06 12.65
CA GLU A 114 -8.63 10.07 11.62
C GLU A 114 -7.50 10.13 10.59
N LEU A 115 -7.87 9.92 9.34
CA LEU A 115 -7.03 10.02 8.15
C LEU A 115 -7.38 11.34 7.45
N TYR A 116 -6.41 12.02 6.84
CA TYR A 116 -6.75 13.19 6.02
C TYR A 116 -7.57 12.77 4.80
N PRO A 117 -8.60 13.53 4.41
CA PRO A 117 -9.50 13.13 3.33
C PRO A 117 -8.79 12.89 1.98
N LYS A 118 -9.04 11.72 1.37
CA LYS A 118 -8.48 11.30 0.08
C LYS A 118 -9.57 10.64 -0.77
N GLN A 119 -9.65 11.00 -2.04
CA GLN A 119 -10.57 10.37 -2.98
C GLN A 119 -9.85 9.24 -3.71
N GLU A 120 -10.35 8.01 -3.58
CA GLU A 120 -9.76 6.82 -4.21
C GLU A 120 -8.25 6.67 -3.93
N PRO A 121 -7.81 6.73 -2.66
CA PRO A 121 -6.39 6.65 -2.33
C PRO A 121 -5.77 5.33 -2.81
N ILE A 122 -4.44 5.27 -2.75
CA ILE A 122 -3.66 4.07 -2.98
C ILE A 122 -3.29 3.48 -1.61
N PRO A 123 -3.97 2.40 -1.18
CA PRO A 123 -3.64 1.71 0.04
C PRO A 123 -2.56 0.67 -0.22
N ILE A 124 -1.53 0.65 0.63
CA ILE A 124 -0.44 -0.33 0.53
C ILE A 124 -0.18 -0.91 1.92
N SER A 125 0.00 -2.22 2.01
CA SER A 125 0.37 -2.90 3.25
C SER A 125 1.79 -3.41 3.13
N HIS A 126 2.66 -2.97 4.05
CA HIS A 126 4.05 -3.36 4.02
C HIS A 126 4.72 -3.24 5.40
N GLY A 127 5.44 -4.27 5.83
CA GLY A 127 6.24 -4.26 7.07
C GLY A 127 5.43 -4.02 8.36
N GLY A 128 4.20 -4.52 8.43
CA GLY A 128 3.30 -4.33 9.58
C GLY A 128 2.67 -2.93 9.66
N LYS A 129 2.61 -2.21 8.54
CA LYS A 129 1.99 -0.90 8.42
C LYS A 129 1.07 -0.84 7.20
N GLY A 130 -0.03 -0.12 7.35
CA GLY A 130 -0.83 0.38 6.25
C GLY A 130 -0.31 1.75 5.83
N TYR A 131 -0.33 2.02 4.54
CA TYR A 131 0.03 3.28 3.93
C TYR A 131 -1.13 3.77 3.09
N ALA A 132 -1.38 5.08 3.10
CA ALA A 132 -2.37 5.73 2.25
C ALA A 132 -1.69 6.86 1.48
N ILE A 133 -1.70 6.76 0.14
CA ILE A 133 -1.19 7.78 -0.78
C ILE A 133 -2.37 8.39 -1.53
N SER A 134 -2.42 9.71 -1.65
CA SER A 134 -3.37 10.38 -2.55
C SER A 134 -3.12 9.95 -3.99
N ARG A 135 -4.13 9.39 -4.66
CA ARG A 135 -3.98 8.98 -6.07
C ARG A 135 -3.82 10.19 -6.99
N ARG A 136 -4.58 11.25 -6.71
CA ARG A 136 -4.64 12.51 -7.46
C ARG A 136 -4.41 13.69 -6.52
N PRO A 137 -3.16 13.95 -6.10
CA PRO A 137 -2.85 15.02 -5.16
C PRO A 137 -3.27 16.38 -5.72
N ARG A 138 -3.93 17.20 -4.88
CA ARG A 138 -4.43 18.53 -5.23
C ARG A 138 -3.74 19.59 -4.37
N GLY A 139 -3.32 20.68 -5.02
CA GLY A 139 -2.74 21.86 -4.37
C GLY A 139 -3.77 22.91 -3.92
N HIS A 140 -5.07 22.68 -4.17
CA HIS A 140 -6.14 23.65 -3.89
C HIS A 140 -7.27 23.06 -3.04
N LEU A 141 -7.80 23.84 -2.10
CA LEU A 141 -8.72 23.42 -1.03
C LEU A 141 -10.19 23.23 -1.44
N ASN A 142 -10.55 23.29 -2.74
CA ASN A 142 -11.95 23.42 -3.16
C ASN A 142 -12.90 22.33 -2.63
N LEU A 143 -12.38 21.13 -2.35
CA LEU A 143 -13.16 20.02 -1.80
C LEU A 143 -12.53 19.42 -0.53
N ASN A 144 -11.41 19.96 -0.02
CA ASN A 144 -10.55 19.36 1.02
C ASN A 144 -10.07 17.91 0.77
N LEU A 145 -10.47 17.28 -0.33
CA LEU A 145 -10.02 15.94 -0.75
C LEU A 145 -8.67 16.03 -1.45
N ASP A 146 -7.79 15.08 -1.11
CA ASP A 146 -6.44 14.96 -1.67
C ASP A 146 -5.58 16.22 -1.51
N PHE A 147 -5.88 17.03 -0.50
CA PHE A 147 -5.01 18.11 -0.05
C PHE A 147 -3.89 17.54 0.87
N PRO A 148 -2.71 18.19 1.00
CA PRO A 148 -1.69 17.75 1.93
C PRO A 148 -2.23 17.49 3.35
N PRO A 149 -1.72 16.46 4.05
CA PRO A 149 -0.65 15.55 3.67
C PRO A 149 -1.08 14.54 2.60
N TRP A 150 -0.23 14.27 1.61
CA TRP A 150 -0.57 13.30 0.55
C TRP A 150 -0.13 11.86 0.82
N PHE A 151 0.74 11.64 1.80
CA PHE A 151 1.27 10.32 2.11
C PHE A 151 1.31 10.10 3.62
N GLU A 152 0.62 9.07 4.08
CA GLU A 152 0.46 8.78 5.50
C GLU A 152 0.63 7.27 5.79
N SER A 153 1.00 6.95 7.02
CA SER A 153 1.15 5.57 7.47
C SER A 153 0.51 5.31 8.83
N LEU A 154 -0.01 4.10 9.00
CA LEU A 154 -0.61 3.60 10.23
C LEU A 154 0.04 2.28 10.62
N SER A 155 0.41 2.12 11.89
CA SER A 155 1.12 0.93 12.36
C SER A 155 0.21 -0.07 13.06
N PHE A 156 0.32 -1.34 12.65
CA PHE A 156 -0.39 -2.49 13.24
C PHE A 156 0.53 -3.33 14.15
N ARG A 157 1.74 -2.83 14.43
CA ARG A 157 2.78 -3.55 15.20
C ARG A 157 2.46 -3.70 16.69
N LYS A 158 1.53 -2.91 17.20
CA LYS A 158 1.06 -2.98 18.60
C LYS A 158 -0.36 -3.53 18.72
N GLY A 159 -0.88 -4.16 17.66
CA GLY A 159 -2.26 -4.60 17.55
C GLY A 159 -3.08 -3.71 16.63
N VAL A 160 -4.40 -3.88 16.67
CA VAL A 160 -5.34 -3.16 15.80
C VAL A 160 -5.45 -1.69 16.20
N PRO A 161 -5.17 -0.75 15.28
CA PRO A 161 -5.24 0.67 15.57
C PRO A 161 -6.68 1.17 15.45
N CYS A 162 -7.44 1.13 16.55
CA CYS A 162 -8.83 1.62 16.60
C CYS A 162 -9.05 2.62 17.74
N ILE A 163 -9.96 3.58 17.53
CA ILE A 163 -10.15 4.72 18.46
C ILE A 163 -10.65 4.34 19.86
N TYR A 164 -11.09 3.11 20.05
CA TYR A 164 -11.61 2.62 21.33
C TYR A 164 -10.51 2.10 22.27
N HIS A 165 -9.26 2.05 21.81
CA HIS A 165 -8.11 1.66 22.62
C HIS A 165 -7.32 2.88 23.11
N ASP A 166 -6.97 2.90 24.39
CA ASP A 166 -6.08 3.89 24.96
C ASP A 166 -4.70 3.84 24.26
N GLY A 167 -4.18 5.00 23.88
CA GLY A 167 -2.92 5.09 23.13
C GLY A 167 -3.04 4.64 21.67
N CYS A 168 -4.24 4.68 21.09
CA CYS A 168 -4.48 4.40 19.67
C CYS A 168 -3.49 5.18 18.78
N PRO A 169 -2.70 4.50 17.95
CA PRO A 169 -1.71 5.16 17.12
C PRO A 169 -2.42 6.01 16.05
N SER A 170 -1.99 7.26 15.88
CA SER A 170 -2.49 8.10 14.80
C SER A 170 -1.83 7.75 13.47
N TRP A 171 -2.46 8.18 12.38
CA TRP A 171 -1.79 8.29 11.09
C TRP A 171 -0.58 9.23 11.22
N LYS A 172 0.53 8.84 10.61
CA LYS A 172 1.77 9.61 10.59
C LYS A 172 2.05 10.10 9.18
N TRP A 173 2.23 11.40 9.06
CA TRP A 173 2.63 12.03 7.82
C TRP A 173 4.02 11.55 7.41
N LEU A 174 4.16 11.27 6.13
CA LEU A 174 5.40 10.89 5.47
C LEU A 174 5.75 11.95 4.42
N PRO A 175 7.03 12.06 4.03
CA PRO A 175 7.41 12.99 2.98
C PRO A 175 6.65 12.63 1.70
N PRO A 176 6.08 13.61 0.98
CA PRO A 176 5.33 13.32 -0.24
C PRO A 176 6.26 12.78 -1.33
N PRO A 177 5.72 12.01 -2.29
CA PRO A 177 6.48 11.63 -3.47
C PRO A 177 7.07 12.84 -4.20
N PRO A 178 8.29 12.74 -4.76
CA PRO A 178 8.94 13.84 -5.45
C PRO A 178 8.22 14.24 -6.74
N CYS A 179 7.40 13.34 -7.29
CA CYS A 179 6.55 13.60 -8.44
C CYS A 179 5.24 14.32 -8.09
N PHE A 180 5.00 14.66 -6.82
CA PHE A 180 3.82 15.41 -6.38
C PHE A 180 4.05 16.91 -6.43
N PRO A 181 2.98 17.73 -6.57
CA PRO A 181 3.05 19.18 -6.71
C PRO A 181 3.41 19.89 -5.39
N CYS A 182 4.54 19.53 -4.79
CA CYS A 182 4.99 20.04 -3.48
C CYS A 182 5.53 21.46 -3.56
N PHE A 183 6.04 21.85 -4.73
CA PHE A 183 6.65 23.15 -4.99
C PHE A 183 6.10 23.67 -6.32
N LEU A 184 4.94 24.34 -6.24
CA LEU A 184 4.32 24.98 -7.40
C LEU A 184 4.76 26.43 -7.49
N ASP A 185 5.11 26.88 -8.68
CA ASP A 185 5.26 28.31 -8.95
C ASP A 185 3.88 29.02 -8.96
N PRO A 186 3.81 30.37 -8.96
CA PRO A 186 2.54 31.07 -8.95
C PRO A 186 1.61 30.76 -10.13
N TRP A 187 2.14 30.36 -11.29
CA TRP A 187 1.37 29.96 -12.46
C TRP A 187 0.82 28.55 -12.29
N GLU A 188 1.65 27.60 -11.89
CA GLU A 188 1.26 26.23 -11.58
C GLU A 188 0.30 26.17 -10.39
N TYR A 189 0.38 27.10 -9.44
CA TYR A 189 -0.61 27.19 -8.37
C TYR A 189 -2.01 27.51 -8.90
N ARG A 190 -2.11 28.39 -9.91
CA ARG A 190 -3.38 28.70 -10.58
C ARG A 190 -3.83 27.61 -11.53
N HIS A 191 -2.88 26.86 -12.09
CA HIS A 191 -3.10 25.78 -13.05
C HIS A 191 -2.34 24.54 -12.60
N PRO A 192 -2.79 23.88 -11.52
CA PRO A 192 -2.06 22.76 -10.93
C PRO A 192 -1.92 21.63 -11.95
N PRO A 193 -0.75 20.97 -11.99
CA PRO A 193 -0.56 19.84 -12.88
C PRO A 193 -1.54 18.73 -12.51
N ASP A 194 -2.27 18.22 -13.51
CA ASP A 194 -3.18 17.10 -13.33
C ASP A 194 -2.37 15.80 -13.29
N ILE A 195 -1.97 15.37 -12.09
CA ILE A 195 -1.20 14.13 -11.91
C ILE A 195 -2.05 13.04 -11.26
N SER A 196 -1.81 11.81 -11.70
CA SER A 196 -2.45 10.62 -11.15
C SER A 196 -1.43 9.49 -11.08
N ILE A 197 -1.35 8.80 -9.94
CA ILE A 197 -0.57 7.56 -9.87
C ILE A 197 -1.31 6.48 -10.66
N SER A 198 -0.63 5.88 -11.63
CA SER A 198 -1.18 4.81 -12.48
C SER A 198 -0.87 3.43 -11.93
N SER A 199 0.29 3.25 -11.30
CA SER A 199 0.80 1.95 -10.90
C SER A 199 1.64 2.02 -9.65
N TYR A 200 1.59 0.94 -8.87
CA TYR A 200 2.30 0.85 -7.60
C TYR A 200 2.56 -0.59 -7.17
N ALA A 201 3.60 -0.78 -6.36
CA ALA A 201 3.98 -2.08 -5.80
C ALA A 201 4.72 -1.89 -4.47
N ALA A 202 4.67 -2.90 -3.59
CA ALA A 202 5.59 -3.00 -2.47
C ALA A 202 6.65 -4.05 -2.82
N VAL A 203 7.92 -3.65 -2.91
CA VAL A 203 9.04 -4.52 -3.32
C VAL A 203 10.18 -4.38 -2.31
N ASP A 204 10.62 -5.50 -1.75
CA ASP A 204 11.66 -5.56 -0.71
C ASP A 204 11.36 -4.65 0.49
N SER A 205 12.08 -3.54 0.65
CA SER A 205 11.86 -2.53 1.69
C SER A 205 11.32 -1.20 1.14
N HIS A 206 10.72 -1.23 -0.04
CA HIS A 206 10.32 -0.05 -0.78
C HIS A 206 8.86 -0.11 -1.25
N ILE A 207 8.28 1.08 -1.39
CA ILE A 207 7.02 1.30 -2.08
C ILE A 207 7.33 1.99 -3.41
N LEU A 208 7.02 1.34 -4.51
CA LEU A 208 7.19 1.85 -5.87
C LEU A 208 5.90 2.51 -6.34
N ILE A 209 6.03 3.64 -7.04
CA ILE A 209 4.94 4.29 -7.76
C ILE A 209 5.40 4.81 -9.13
N SER A 210 4.50 4.82 -10.09
CA SER A 210 4.64 5.59 -11.34
C SER A 210 3.39 6.40 -11.62
N LEU A 211 3.57 7.56 -12.26
CA LEU A 211 2.47 8.38 -12.69
C LEU A 211 1.83 7.83 -13.98
N GLN A 212 0.65 8.34 -14.31
CA GLN A 212 -0.01 8.08 -15.58
C GLN A 212 0.71 8.74 -16.76
N GLN A 213 1.36 9.88 -16.52
CA GLN A 213 2.20 10.57 -17.48
C GLN A 213 3.36 9.69 -17.91
N GLU A 214 3.50 9.50 -19.23
CA GLU A 214 4.61 8.77 -19.83
C GLU A 214 5.96 9.43 -19.48
N GLU A 215 7.01 8.60 -19.43
CA GLU A 215 8.41 9.03 -19.26
C GLU A 215 8.74 9.79 -17.96
N THR A 216 7.84 9.82 -16.98
CA THR A 216 8.13 10.40 -15.65
C THR A 216 9.05 9.51 -14.81
N GLY A 217 9.01 8.21 -15.04
CA GLY A 217 9.82 7.22 -14.36
C GLY A 217 9.14 6.61 -13.14
N THR A 218 9.90 5.80 -12.42
CA THR A 218 9.45 5.12 -11.20
C THR A 218 10.16 5.70 -9.99
N CYS A 219 9.38 6.10 -8.99
CA CYS A 219 9.87 6.55 -7.69
C CYS A 219 9.71 5.44 -6.65
N ALA A 220 10.69 5.31 -5.76
CA ALA A 220 10.68 4.37 -4.64
C ALA A 220 10.75 5.11 -3.31
N PHE A 221 9.87 4.76 -2.38
CA PHE A 221 9.95 5.18 -1.00
C PHE A 221 10.60 4.09 -0.16
N HIS A 222 11.75 4.36 0.43
CA HIS A 222 12.41 3.44 1.34
C HIS A 222 11.73 3.48 2.72
N VAL A 223 11.10 2.39 3.12
CA VAL A 223 10.24 2.35 4.34
C VAL A 223 11.01 2.62 5.64
N VAL A 224 12.23 2.10 5.75
CA VAL A 224 13.09 2.31 6.93
C VAL A 224 13.68 3.72 6.97
N LYS A 225 14.31 4.16 5.86
CA LYS A 225 14.95 5.49 5.77
C LYS A 225 13.94 6.64 5.71
N LYS A 226 12.70 6.35 5.31
CA LYS A 226 11.62 7.30 5.05
C LYS A 226 12.00 8.37 4.04
N THR A 227 12.62 7.95 2.95
CA THR A 227 13.08 8.84 1.87
C THR A 227 12.58 8.34 0.53
N TRP A 228 12.36 9.27 -0.40
CA TRP A 228 12.05 8.96 -1.79
C TRP A 228 13.30 9.05 -2.66
N GLU A 229 13.38 8.21 -3.67
CA GLU A 229 14.37 8.27 -4.74
C GLU A 229 13.76 7.85 -6.09
N LYS A 230 14.29 8.36 -7.21
CA LYS A 230 13.93 7.88 -8.54
C LYS A 230 14.78 6.65 -8.84
N VAL A 231 14.14 5.50 -9.10
CA VAL A 231 14.83 4.22 -9.29
C VAL A 231 14.88 3.77 -10.75
N CYS A 232 13.99 4.29 -11.60
CA CYS A 232 13.95 3.98 -13.03
C CYS A 232 13.45 5.19 -13.81
N ASP A 233 13.98 5.40 -15.03
CA ASP A 233 13.50 6.44 -15.95
C ASP A 233 12.22 6.05 -16.69
N LYS A 234 11.86 4.76 -16.66
CA LYS A 234 10.61 4.25 -17.23
C LYS A 234 9.57 4.04 -16.14
N ASN A 235 8.30 4.23 -16.51
CA ASN A 235 7.17 3.86 -15.67
C ASN A 235 7.08 2.34 -15.55
N LEU A 236 6.40 1.86 -14.51
CA LEU A 236 6.05 0.46 -14.38
C LEU A 236 5.15 0.02 -15.56
N PRO A 237 5.37 -1.18 -16.12
CA PRO A 237 4.70 -1.65 -17.35
C PRO A 237 3.28 -2.21 -17.12
N PHE A 238 2.60 -1.75 -16.07
CA PHE A 238 1.27 -2.20 -15.66
C PHE A 238 0.46 -1.04 -15.08
N VAL A 239 -0.83 -1.26 -14.84
CA VAL A 239 -1.74 -0.31 -14.17
C VAL A 239 -2.28 -0.97 -12.90
N GLY A 240 -2.46 -0.15 -11.86
CA GLY A 240 -2.93 -0.56 -10.55
C GLY A 240 -1.84 -1.18 -9.69
N GLN A 241 -2.27 -2.02 -8.75
CA GLN A 241 -1.37 -2.71 -7.83
C GLN A 241 -0.70 -3.91 -8.50
N ALA A 242 0.60 -4.08 -8.27
CA ALA A 242 1.24 -5.38 -8.41
C ALA A 242 1.16 -6.17 -7.10
N VAL A 243 0.60 -7.37 -7.16
CA VAL A 243 0.40 -8.26 -6.01
C VAL A 243 1.56 -9.26 -5.94
N PRO A 244 2.26 -9.39 -4.81
CA PRO A 244 3.36 -10.33 -4.68
C PRO A 244 2.87 -11.78 -4.76
N LEU A 245 3.55 -12.59 -5.58
CA LEU A 245 3.35 -14.05 -5.67
C LEU A 245 4.37 -14.84 -4.86
N GLY A 246 5.44 -14.18 -4.40
CA GLY A 246 6.55 -14.77 -3.65
C GLY A 246 7.90 -14.42 -4.26
N GLY A 247 8.91 -14.20 -3.40
CA GLY A 247 10.22 -13.73 -3.83
C GLY A 247 10.11 -12.40 -4.60
N SER A 248 10.65 -12.39 -5.82
CA SER A 248 10.63 -11.24 -6.74
C SER A 248 9.51 -11.29 -7.78
N LEU A 249 8.58 -12.25 -7.69
CA LEU A 249 7.48 -12.42 -8.66
C LEU A 249 6.22 -11.70 -8.21
N PHE A 250 5.57 -11.02 -9.16
CA PHE A 250 4.35 -10.25 -8.91
C PHE A 250 3.35 -10.41 -10.05
N ALA A 251 2.06 -10.50 -9.75
CA ALA A 251 0.99 -10.40 -10.73
C ALA A 251 0.49 -8.96 -10.85
N ALA A 252 0.33 -8.45 -12.07
CA ALA A 252 -0.27 -7.15 -12.32
C ALA A 252 -0.99 -7.10 -13.68
N CYS A 253 -1.86 -6.10 -13.85
CA CYS A 253 -2.56 -5.86 -15.10
C CYS A 253 -1.65 -5.12 -16.10
N ARG A 254 -1.13 -5.85 -17.09
CA ARG A 254 -0.23 -5.28 -18.10
C ARG A 254 -0.96 -4.28 -18.99
N VAL A 255 -0.27 -3.18 -19.31
CA VAL A 255 -0.75 -2.23 -20.32
C VAL A 255 -0.41 -2.79 -21.71
N THR A 256 -1.43 -2.95 -22.56
CA THR A 256 -1.23 -3.24 -23.98
C THR A 256 -1.44 -1.94 -24.78
N PRO A 257 -0.61 -1.64 -25.81
CA PRO A 257 -0.66 -0.36 -26.54
C PRO A 257 -2.01 0.00 -27.17
N ASN A 258 -2.91 -0.97 -27.33
CA ASN A 258 -4.19 -0.80 -28.01
C ASN A 258 -5.41 -0.76 -27.07
N ASN A 259 -5.21 -0.68 -25.74
CA ASN A 259 -6.30 -0.58 -24.73
C ASN A 259 -7.40 -1.66 -24.81
N ALA A 260 -7.23 -2.73 -25.61
CA ALA A 260 -8.30 -3.66 -25.93
C ALA A 260 -8.38 -4.87 -24.99
N SER A 261 -7.35 -5.11 -24.18
CA SER A 261 -7.38 -6.16 -23.15
C SER A 261 -6.32 -5.90 -22.07
N ALA A 262 -6.78 -5.74 -20.84
CA ALA A 262 -5.90 -5.82 -19.67
C ALA A 262 -5.64 -7.30 -19.38
N ALA A 263 -4.45 -7.78 -19.74
CA ALA A 263 -4.04 -9.13 -19.41
C ALA A 263 -3.32 -9.14 -18.07
N ALA A 264 -3.69 -10.06 -17.18
CA ALA A 264 -2.87 -10.38 -16.02
C ALA A 264 -1.53 -10.95 -16.52
N SER A 265 -0.43 -10.41 -16.04
CA SER A 265 0.92 -10.88 -16.36
C SER A 265 1.73 -11.00 -15.07
N VAL A 266 2.71 -11.91 -15.09
CA VAL A 266 3.70 -12.03 -14.03
C VAL A 266 4.90 -11.16 -14.39
N PHE A 267 5.43 -10.45 -13.40
CA PHE A 267 6.57 -9.56 -13.52
C PHE A 267 7.64 -9.97 -12.51
N HIS A 268 8.90 -9.94 -12.92
CA HIS A 268 10.02 -10.01 -11.99
C HIS A 268 10.44 -8.59 -11.58
N MET A 269 10.32 -8.28 -10.29
CA MET A 269 10.69 -6.97 -9.73
C MET A 269 11.75 -7.13 -8.64
N SER A 270 12.77 -6.27 -8.70
CA SER A 270 13.82 -6.17 -7.68
C SER A 270 14.39 -4.76 -7.68
N ILE A 271 14.84 -4.29 -6.51
CA ILE A 271 15.52 -2.99 -6.37
C ILE A 271 16.98 -3.27 -6.07
N LYS A 272 17.87 -2.80 -6.94
CA LYS A 272 19.32 -2.86 -6.67
C LYS A 272 19.64 -1.81 -5.63
N ALA A 273 20.09 -2.23 -4.45
CA ALA A 273 20.56 -1.31 -3.44
C ALA A 273 21.74 -0.49 -4.02
N SER A 274 21.59 0.83 -4.05
CA SER A 274 22.69 1.73 -4.33
C SER A 274 23.72 1.61 -3.20
N THR A 275 24.91 1.10 -3.52
CA THR A 275 26.08 1.23 -2.65
C THR A 275 26.39 2.72 -2.55
N PRO A 276 26.78 3.27 -1.38
CA PRO A 276 27.12 4.67 -1.28
C PRO A 276 28.41 4.92 -2.05
N VAL A 277 28.29 5.44 -3.27
CA VAL A 277 29.42 5.90 -4.07
C VAL A 277 29.40 7.43 -4.08
N VAL A 278 30.48 7.98 -3.52
CA VAL A 278 30.93 9.39 -3.61
C VAL A 278 30.81 9.88 -5.06
N PRO A 279 30.45 11.15 -5.33
CA PRO A 279 29.67 11.52 -6.50
C PRO A 279 30.47 11.41 -7.80
N ALA A 280 30.05 10.50 -8.66
CA ALA A 280 30.20 10.61 -10.10
C ALA A 280 29.04 9.83 -10.74
N ALA A 281 28.13 10.56 -11.38
CA ALA A 281 27.01 10.12 -12.22
C ALA A 281 26.77 8.59 -12.26
N GLY A 282 25.96 8.07 -11.34
CA GLY A 282 25.60 6.65 -11.27
C GLY A 282 24.19 6.40 -11.79
N GLN A 283 24.09 5.76 -12.96
CA GLN A 283 22.84 5.21 -13.51
C GLN A 283 22.31 4.08 -12.62
N ALA A 284 21.04 4.19 -12.22
CA ALA A 284 20.28 3.08 -11.66
C ALA A 284 19.69 2.23 -12.79
N HIS A 285 19.86 0.90 -12.71
CA HIS A 285 19.36 -0.03 -13.72
C HIS A 285 18.34 -0.99 -13.08
N CYS A 286 17.06 -0.64 -13.13
CA CYS A 286 15.96 -1.58 -12.90
C CYS A 286 15.87 -2.53 -14.10
N GLN A 287 15.99 -3.84 -13.86
CA GLN A 287 15.61 -4.85 -14.85
C GLN A 287 14.18 -5.29 -14.54
N LEU A 288 13.25 -4.86 -15.39
CA LEU A 288 11.87 -5.32 -15.44
C LEU A 288 11.79 -6.26 -16.64
N ASN A 289 11.91 -7.56 -16.38
CA ASN A 289 11.73 -8.58 -17.41
C ASN A 289 10.35 -9.24 -17.20
N PRO A 290 9.55 -9.40 -18.27
CA PRO A 290 8.38 -10.27 -18.25
C PRO A 290 8.77 -11.75 -18.08
#